data_AF-A0A165GDK2-F1
#
_entry.id   AF-A0A165GDK2-F1
#
_cell.length_a   1.000
_cell.length_b   1.000
_cell.length_c   1.000
_cell.angle_alpha   90.00
_cell.angle_beta   90.00
_cell.angle_gamma   90.00
#
_symmetry.space_group_name_H-M   'P 1'
#
loop_
_entity.id
_entity.type
_entity.pdbx_description
1 polymer ?
#
loop_
_entity_poly.entity_id
_entity_poly.type
_entity_poly.pdbx_seq_one_letter_code
_entity_poly.pdbx_strand_id
1 'polypeptide(L)'
;MYDAHPSDVQPVQVYRAELVNDFIVRAAGLDPSRHSDTELLPPPPTPLFNQEPEELVDMALARLQGADLRPVEWNGLLYRRMGVPVLIKDFAFILPDNSIEYASKILTDMGLPRAQKSCSLSWTEGDFHTRGVFHRVTRETSPVAVQHIVLYPASFAEISVHSLLVTSAPSILGVDSPRTPNYLVPQPSAIYASLVRMMQRYPRQCSTRCRLNSDLSQLVGYDLLCLEDDFIDPHDEEQWQKLGMDRRIEQAVCELRGWIWEPGEEWIVDALEAAVRGSAEIDFLPCVHSTAIMSPNVRCIEIPNGLSHFRVMTSYCRACAYIIMTPPPRVARSHACS
;
A
#
# COMPACT_ATOMS: atom_id res chain seq x y z
N MET A 1 45.15 3.23 13.77
CA MET A 1 44.14 4.25 14.10
C MET A 1 43.50 4.64 12.79
N TYR A 2 42.31 4.12 12.51
CA TYR A 2 41.51 4.57 11.37
C TYR A 2 40.37 5.39 11.97
N ASP A 3 40.37 6.68 11.65
CA ASP A 3 39.31 7.61 12.03
C ASP A 3 38.05 7.25 11.23
N ALA A 4 37.01 6.84 11.95
CA ALA A 4 35.68 6.67 11.41
C ALA A 4 35.05 8.06 11.26
N HIS A 5 34.90 8.53 10.03
CA HIS A 5 34.07 9.69 9.76
C HIS A 5 32.59 9.35 10.00
N PRO A 6 31.83 10.23 10.67
CA PRO A 6 30.40 10.03 10.85
C PRO A 6 29.69 10.20 9.51
N SER A 7 28.87 9.20 9.16
CA SER A 7 28.00 9.24 7.99
C SER A 7 26.92 10.28 8.23
N ASP A 8 26.98 11.40 7.50
CA ASP A 8 25.89 12.36 7.41
C ASP A 8 24.67 11.68 6.76
N VAL A 9 23.68 11.36 7.58
CA VAL A 9 22.37 10.91 7.12
C VAL A 9 21.64 12.15 6.60
N GLN A 10 21.51 12.27 5.28
CA GLN A 10 20.71 13.35 4.69
C GLN A 10 19.22 13.15 5.00
N PRO A 11 18.48 14.23 5.31
CA PRO A 11 17.04 14.16 5.55
C PRO A 11 16.30 13.72 4.27
N VAL A 12 15.37 12.79 4.44
CA VAL A 12 14.47 12.32 3.38
C VAL A 12 13.60 13.49 2.92
N GLN A 13 13.79 13.96 1.69
CA GLN A 13 12.92 14.99 1.12
C GLN A 13 11.59 14.36 0.71
N VAL A 14 10.51 14.81 1.36
CA VAL A 14 9.14 14.54 0.94
C VAL A 14 8.84 15.45 -0.25
N TYR A 15 8.84 14.89 -1.46
CA TYR A 15 8.48 15.66 -2.66
C TYR A 15 6.97 15.92 -2.65
N ARG A 16 6.60 17.21 -2.57
CA ARG A 16 5.25 17.67 -2.88
C ARG A 16 5.02 17.44 -4.38
N ALA A 17 4.08 16.56 -4.71
CA ALA A 17 3.68 16.32 -6.09
C ALA A 17 2.94 17.56 -6.64
N GLU A 18 3.67 18.52 -7.17
CA GLU A 18 3.13 19.52 -8.09
C GLU A 18 3.09 18.89 -9.48
N LEU A 19 2.10 18.04 -9.76
CA LEU A 19 1.96 17.44 -11.10
C LEU A 19 0.52 17.37 -11.62
N VAL A 20 0.39 17.97 -12.81
CA VAL A 20 -0.48 17.65 -13.95
C VAL A 20 -1.97 17.93 -13.79
N ASN A 21 -2.34 19.12 -14.25
CA ASN A 21 -3.71 19.64 -14.29
C ASN A 21 -4.45 19.37 -15.63
N ASP A 22 -4.02 18.39 -16.43
CA ASP A 22 -4.44 18.29 -17.84
C ASP A 22 -5.45 17.18 -18.18
N PHE A 23 -6.03 16.47 -17.20
CA PHE A 23 -6.94 15.35 -17.49
C PHE A 23 -8.45 15.60 -17.29
N ILE A 24 -8.90 16.86 -17.12
CA ILE A 24 -10.34 17.16 -17.07
C ILE A 24 -10.72 18.26 -18.06
N VAL A 25 -10.76 17.91 -19.35
CA VAL A 25 -11.61 18.63 -20.32
C VAL A 25 -12.28 17.61 -21.24
N ARG A 26 -13.49 17.16 -20.87
CA ARG A 26 -14.65 16.91 -21.74
C ARG A 26 -15.69 16.02 -21.06
N ALA A 27 -16.59 16.65 -20.32
CA ALA A 27 -17.94 16.14 -20.09
C ALA A 27 -18.87 17.35 -19.90
N ALA A 28 -19.04 18.14 -20.96
CA ALA A 28 -20.05 19.19 -21.01
C ALA A 28 -21.28 18.63 -21.75
N GLY A 29 -22.40 18.52 -21.04
CA GLY A 29 -23.68 18.22 -21.67
C GLY A 29 -24.70 17.51 -20.78
N LEU A 30 -24.99 18.00 -19.58
CA LEU A 30 -26.22 17.64 -18.86
C LEU A 30 -26.84 18.85 -18.16
N ASP A 31 -28.06 19.15 -18.64
CA ASP A 31 -29.22 19.87 -18.09
C ASP A 31 -29.04 20.76 -16.82
N PRO A 32 -29.14 22.10 -16.94
CA PRO A 32 -29.13 23.01 -15.81
C PRO A 32 -30.55 23.26 -15.29
N SER A 33 -31.15 22.27 -14.62
CA SER A 33 -32.50 22.43 -14.08
C SER A 33 -32.63 21.80 -12.69
N ARG A 34 -32.58 22.67 -11.67
CA ARG A 34 -33.05 22.51 -10.28
C ARG A 34 -32.21 21.64 -9.34
N HIS A 35 -31.51 22.30 -8.42
CA HIS A 35 -31.76 22.18 -6.97
C HIS A 35 -31.17 23.42 -6.28
N SER A 36 -32.02 24.15 -5.55
CA SER A 36 -31.60 25.26 -4.69
C SER A 36 -30.98 24.67 -3.42
N ASP A 37 -29.75 24.18 -3.53
CA ASP A 37 -28.96 23.82 -2.36
C ASP A 37 -28.61 25.12 -1.65
N THR A 38 -29.14 25.26 -0.44
CA THR A 38 -28.66 26.26 0.50
C THR A 38 -27.21 25.90 0.78
N GLU A 39 -26.31 26.61 0.10
CA GLU A 39 -24.86 26.51 0.25
C GLU A 39 -24.52 26.92 1.69
N LEU A 40 -24.58 25.93 2.60
CA LEU A 40 -24.13 26.08 3.97
C LEU A 40 -22.65 26.44 3.88
N LEU A 41 -22.35 27.69 4.26
CA LEU A 41 -20.98 28.17 4.38
C LEU A 41 -20.16 27.11 5.14
N PRO A 42 -19.01 26.69 4.59
CA PRO A 42 -18.20 25.68 5.25
C PRO A 42 -17.86 26.16 6.67
N PRO A 43 -17.92 25.26 7.68
CA PRO A 43 -17.59 25.64 9.05
C PRO A 43 -16.20 26.29 9.09
N PRO A 44 -15.99 27.28 9.97
CA PRO A 44 -14.70 27.93 10.09
C PRO A 44 -13.60 26.88 10.31
N PRO A 45 -12.42 27.03 9.67
CA PRO A 45 -11.38 26.02 9.69
C PRO A 45 -10.95 25.73 11.12
N THR A 46 -11.10 24.48 11.54
CA THR A 46 -10.59 24.03 12.83
C THR A 46 -9.08 24.30 12.85
N PRO A 47 -8.51 24.93 13.90
CA PRO A 47 -7.08 25.27 13.96
C PRO A 47 -6.15 24.05 13.80
N LEU A 48 -6.70 22.84 13.95
CA LEU A 48 -6.06 21.56 13.71
C LEU A 48 -5.43 21.45 12.31
N PHE A 49 -6.15 21.81 11.24
CA PHE A 49 -5.64 21.66 9.87
C PHE A 49 -4.61 22.74 9.48
N ASN A 50 -4.08 23.53 10.40
CA ASN A 50 -2.92 24.40 10.14
C ASN A 50 -1.59 23.62 10.14
N GLN A 51 -1.61 22.37 10.60
CA GLN A 51 -0.46 21.48 10.64
C GLN A 51 -0.30 20.70 9.35
N GLU A 52 0.92 20.23 9.09
CA GLU A 52 1.18 19.30 7.99
C GLU A 52 0.48 17.95 8.25
N PRO A 53 0.04 17.21 7.22
CA PRO A 53 -0.65 15.93 7.37
C PRO A 53 0.12 14.93 8.24
N GLU A 54 1.44 14.87 8.09
CA GLU A 54 2.35 14.00 8.84
C GLU A 54 2.36 14.33 10.33
N GLU A 55 2.32 15.62 10.70
CA GLU A 55 2.23 16.06 12.10
C GLU A 55 0.88 15.67 12.72
N LEU A 56 -0.20 15.77 11.95
CA LEU A 56 -1.53 15.36 12.39
C LEU A 56 -1.61 13.85 12.58
N VAL A 57 -0.96 13.07 11.71
CA VAL A 57 -0.83 11.62 11.86
C VAL A 57 -0.03 11.27 13.12
N ASP A 58 1.12 11.91 13.36
CA ASP A 58 1.91 11.72 14.59
C ASP A 58 1.07 12.02 15.85
N MET A 59 0.32 13.13 15.85
CA MET A 59 -0.58 13.48 16.96
C MET A 59 -1.70 12.45 17.14
N ALA A 60 -2.32 11.98 16.05
CA ALA A 60 -3.37 10.98 16.08
C ALA A 60 -2.86 9.64 16.64
N LEU A 61 -1.71 9.18 16.17
CA LEU A 61 -1.08 7.96 16.64
C LEU A 61 -0.70 8.06 18.12
N ALA A 62 -0.18 9.19 18.58
CA ALA A 62 0.12 9.42 20.00
C ALA A 62 -1.15 9.30 20.86
N ARG A 63 -2.29 9.80 20.37
CA ARG A 63 -3.58 9.70 21.06
C ARG A 63 -4.13 8.29 21.08
N LEU A 64 -4.01 7.54 19.99
CA LEU A 64 -4.40 6.13 19.94
C LEU A 64 -3.53 5.30 20.90
N GLN A 65 -2.20 5.50 20.89
CA GLN A 65 -1.27 4.83 21.79
C GLN A 65 -1.51 5.15 23.26
N GLY A 66 -1.82 6.42 23.58
CA GLY A 66 -2.22 6.83 24.93
C GLY A 66 -3.54 6.21 25.41
N ALA A 67 -4.33 5.63 24.51
CA ALA A 67 -5.54 4.86 24.80
C ALA A 67 -5.30 3.35 24.75
N ASP A 68 -4.05 2.90 24.93
CA ASP A 68 -3.60 1.51 24.87
C ASP A 68 -3.85 0.79 23.54
N LEU A 69 -4.12 1.55 22.47
CA LEU A 69 -4.20 1.00 21.12
C LEU A 69 -2.80 0.90 20.51
N ARG A 70 -2.58 -0.14 19.72
CA ARG A 70 -1.28 -0.40 19.09
C ARG A 70 -1.45 -0.47 17.56
N PRO A 71 -1.53 0.67 16.87
CA PRO A 71 -1.62 0.70 15.41
C PRO A 71 -0.38 0.09 14.78
N VAL A 72 -0.58 -0.80 13.80
CA VAL A 72 0.49 -1.41 13.01
C VAL A 72 0.49 -0.78 11.61
N GLU A 73 1.64 -0.29 11.13
CA GLU A 73 1.76 0.30 9.79
C GLU A 73 1.30 -0.68 8.70
N TRP A 74 0.62 -0.15 7.68
CA TRP A 74 0.09 -0.94 6.58
C TRP A 74 0.14 -0.25 5.23
N ASN A 75 0.01 -1.04 4.16
CA ASN A 75 -0.11 -0.60 2.77
C ASN A 75 1.05 0.31 2.36
N GLY A 76 0.79 1.45 1.70
CA GLY A 76 1.84 2.32 1.16
C GLY A 76 2.97 2.63 2.14
N LEU A 77 2.67 2.94 3.42
CA LEU A 77 3.69 3.28 4.43
C LEU A 77 4.69 2.13 4.58
N LEU A 78 4.16 0.93 4.66
CA LEU A 78 4.90 -0.30 4.79
C LEU A 78 5.72 -0.60 3.52
N TYR A 79 5.14 -0.44 2.33
CA TYR A 79 5.83 -0.66 1.07
C TYR A 79 6.99 0.31 0.89
N ARG A 80 6.81 1.59 1.27
CA ARG A 80 7.90 2.57 1.27
C ARG A 80 9.05 2.15 2.19
N ARG A 81 8.73 1.61 3.37
CA ARG A 81 9.74 1.07 4.30
C ARG A 81 10.50 -0.13 3.71
N MET A 82 9.85 -0.91 2.86
CA MET A 82 10.44 -2.02 2.10
C MET A 82 11.16 -1.55 0.82
N GLY A 83 11.34 -0.23 0.65
CA GLY A 83 12.07 0.33 -0.48
C GLY A 83 11.30 0.31 -1.80
N VAL A 84 9.97 0.19 -1.74
CA VAL A 84 9.11 0.39 -2.92
C VAL A 84 8.87 1.89 -3.11
N PRO A 85 9.06 2.45 -4.31
CA PRO A 85 8.92 3.87 -4.59
C PRO A 85 7.44 4.31 -4.73
N VAL A 86 6.64 4.11 -3.69
CA VAL A 86 5.22 4.48 -3.67
C VAL A 86 5.01 5.91 -3.21
N LEU A 87 4.06 6.61 -3.85
CA LEU A 87 3.49 7.85 -3.33
C LEU A 87 2.51 7.53 -2.19
N ILE A 88 2.75 8.09 -1.00
CA ILE A 88 1.84 7.95 0.14
C ILE A 88 0.74 8.98 0.00
N LYS A 89 -0.43 8.50 -0.43
CA LYS A 89 -1.66 9.28 -0.42
C LYS A 89 -2.38 9.21 0.92
N ASP A 90 -2.39 8.02 1.53
CA ASP A 90 -3.11 7.75 2.77
C ASP A 90 -2.19 7.02 3.77
N PHE A 91 -2.37 7.33 5.05
CA PHE A 91 -1.64 6.75 6.17
C PHE A 91 -2.45 5.58 6.76
N ALA A 92 -2.14 4.37 6.31
CA ALA A 92 -2.91 3.18 6.68
C ALA A 92 -2.32 2.45 7.89
N PHE A 93 -3.21 2.04 8.80
CA PHE A 93 -2.86 1.28 10.00
C PHE A 93 -3.84 0.14 10.26
N ILE A 94 -3.32 -0.96 10.80
CA ILE A 94 -4.11 -2.12 11.26
C ILE A 94 -4.33 -2.02 12.77
N LEU A 95 -5.54 -2.37 13.20
CA LEU A 95 -5.93 -2.51 14.61
C LEU A 95 -6.72 -3.81 14.82
N PRO A 96 -6.80 -4.32 16.06
CA PRO A 96 -7.76 -5.37 16.40
C PRO A 96 -9.18 -4.97 15.98
N ASP A 97 -9.93 -5.90 15.40
CA ASP A 97 -11.27 -5.65 14.84
C ASP A 97 -12.22 -4.95 15.81
N ASN A 98 -12.21 -5.38 17.07
CA ASN A 98 -13.05 -4.85 18.14
C ASN A 98 -12.67 -3.41 18.56
N SER A 99 -11.50 -2.93 18.14
CA SER A 99 -10.95 -1.62 18.52
C SER A 99 -11.20 -0.55 17.45
N ILE A 100 -11.65 -0.93 16.24
CA ILE A 100 -11.80 -0.01 15.10
C ILE A 100 -12.74 1.15 15.41
N GLU A 101 -13.94 0.88 15.94
CA GLU A 101 -14.89 1.97 16.22
C GLU A 101 -14.48 2.82 17.43
N TYR A 102 -13.77 2.24 18.41
CA TYR A 102 -13.20 3.03 19.50
C TYR A 102 -12.11 3.98 19.01
N ALA A 103 -11.20 3.50 18.17
CA ALA A 103 -10.17 4.31 17.51
C ALA A 103 -10.77 5.42 16.63
N SER A 104 -11.76 5.08 15.80
CA SER A 104 -12.53 6.02 14.98
C SER A 104 -13.18 7.13 15.81
N LYS A 105 -13.72 6.80 17.00
CA LYS A 105 -14.25 7.79 17.94
C LYS A 105 -13.14 8.72 18.45
N ILE A 106 -11.98 8.19 18.85
CA ILE A 106 -10.84 9.02 19.30
C ILE A 106 -10.43 10.02 18.22
N LEU A 107 -10.29 9.58 16.96
CA LEU A 107 -9.93 10.46 15.85
C LEU A 107 -11.00 11.54 15.60
N THR A 108 -12.28 11.17 15.70
CA THR A 108 -13.40 12.12 15.59
C THR A 108 -13.39 13.15 16.73
N ASP A 109 -13.16 12.71 17.97
CA ASP A 109 -13.08 13.59 19.14
C ASP A 109 -11.87 14.55 19.06
N MET A 110 -10.81 14.17 18.34
CA MET A 110 -9.69 15.06 18.01
C MET A 110 -10.04 16.13 16.98
N GLY A 111 -11.19 16.01 16.31
CA GLY A 111 -11.61 16.91 15.23
C GLY A 111 -11.22 16.43 13.82
N LEU A 112 -10.79 15.17 13.67
CA LEU A 112 -10.52 14.57 12.35
C LEU A 112 -11.80 13.93 11.79
N PRO A 113 -12.45 14.54 10.78
CA PRO A 113 -13.76 14.11 10.31
C PRO A 113 -13.65 12.76 9.60
N ARG A 114 -14.59 11.87 9.91
CA ARG A 114 -14.76 10.59 9.21
C ARG A 114 -15.25 10.85 7.79
N ALA A 115 -14.57 10.30 6.79
CA ALA A 115 -14.97 10.43 5.39
C ALA A 115 -16.19 9.54 5.10
N GLN A 116 -17.08 10.03 4.23
CA GLN A 116 -18.22 9.25 3.77
C GLN A 116 -17.75 8.21 2.74
N LYS A 117 -18.29 6.99 2.83
CA LYS A 117 -18.01 5.95 1.85
C LYS A 117 -18.57 6.35 0.49
N SER A 118 -17.69 6.57 -0.48
CA SER A 118 -18.07 6.76 -1.88
C SER A 118 -18.42 5.42 -2.55
N CYS A 119 -19.58 5.37 -3.23
CA CYS A 119 -19.98 4.22 -4.03
C CYS A 119 -19.03 4.02 -5.23
N SER A 120 -18.61 5.11 -5.90
CA SER A 120 -17.71 5.00 -7.06
C SER A 120 -16.35 4.43 -6.67
N LEU A 121 -15.78 4.87 -5.54
CA LEU A 121 -14.49 4.35 -5.05
C LEU A 121 -14.61 2.89 -4.61
N SER A 122 -15.76 2.46 -4.08
CA SER A 122 -15.96 1.04 -3.74
C SER A 122 -15.88 0.12 -4.95
N TRP A 123 -16.22 0.61 -6.15
CA TRP A 123 -16.12 -0.20 -7.38
C TRP A 123 -14.67 -0.32 -7.84
N THR A 124 -13.90 0.77 -7.78
CA THR A 124 -12.52 0.80 -8.27
C THR A 124 -11.51 0.24 -7.26
N GLU A 125 -11.72 0.48 -5.96
CA GLU A 125 -10.79 0.07 -4.91
C GLU A 125 -11.25 -1.19 -4.15
N GLY A 126 -12.49 -1.62 -4.37
CA GLY A 126 -13.04 -2.82 -3.76
C GLY A 126 -13.04 -2.72 -2.23
N ASP A 127 -12.60 -3.80 -1.60
CA ASP A 127 -12.67 -3.94 -0.15
C ASP A 127 -11.66 -3.09 0.61
N PHE A 128 -10.61 -2.58 -0.05
CA PHE A 128 -9.74 -1.59 0.57
C PHE A 128 -10.51 -0.31 0.94
N HIS A 129 -11.51 0.06 0.15
CA HIS A 129 -12.35 1.23 0.45
C HIS A 129 -13.55 0.86 1.33
N THR A 130 -14.16 -0.31 1.15
CA THR A 130 -15.35 -0.68 1.92
C THR A 130 -15.04 -1.09 3.36
N ARG A 131 -13.86 -1.67 3.62
CA ARG A 131 -13.45 -2.22 4.93
C ARG A 131 -12.66 -1.21 5.76
N GLY A 132 -12.04 -0.22 5.14
CA GLY A 132 -11.31 0.85 5.83
C GLY A 132 -12.23 1.87 6.50
N VAL A 133 -11.78 2.44 7.62
CA VAL A 133 -12.37 3.63 8.23
C VAL A 133 -11.44 4.82 8.00
N PHE A 134 -11.91 5.79 7.22
CA PHE A 134 -11.11 6.90 6.71
C PHE A 134 -11.38 8.17 7.54
N HIS A 135 -10.34 8.80 8.05
CA HIS A 135 -10.38 10.10 8.72
C HIS A 135 -9.52 11.09 7.96
N ARG A 136 -10.10 12.20 7.53
CA ARG A 136 -9.38 13.20 6.75
C ARG A 136 -8.34 13.93 7.60
N VAL A 137 -7.12 14.04 7.09
CA VAL A 137 -6.01 14.80 7.71
C VAL A 137 -5.62 16.06 6.93
N THR A 138 -6.26 16.33 5.79
CA THR A 138 -6.07 17.55 5.01
C THR A 138 -7.31 18.46 5.03
N ARG A 139 -7.17 19.71 4.58
CA ARG A 139 -8.32 20.62 4.41
C ARG A 139 -9.11 20.29 3.16
N GLU A 140 -8.39 19.82 2.15
CA GLU A 140 -8.85 19.54 0.82
C GLU A 140 -9.95 18.48 0.84
N THR A 141 -11.04 18.77 0.13
CA THR A 141 -12.15 17.83 -0.06
C THR A 141 -12.09 17.12 -1.42
N SER A 142 -11.21 17.59 -2.31
CA SER A 142 -11.03 16.99 -3.63
C SER A 142 -10.47 15.57 -3.50
N PRO A 143 -11.06 14.56 -4.16
CA PRO A 143 -10.59 13.17 -4.12
C PRO A 143 -9.11 12.97 -4.51
N VAL A 144 -8.53 13.90 -5.25
CA VAL A 144 -7.13 13.85 -5.70
C VAL A 144 -6.14 14.34 -4.65
N ALA A 145 -6.53 15.37 -3.88
CA ALA A 145 -5.65 16.03 -2.92
C ALA A 145 -5.95 15.68 -1.45
N VAL A 146 -7.10 15.04 -1.20
CA VAL A 146 -7.45 14.58 0.14
C VAL A 146 -6.52 13.45 0.57
N GLN A 147 -6.04 13.52 1.81
CA GLN A 147 -5.29 12.46 2.47
C GLN A 147 -6.02 12.02 3.74
N HIS A 148 -5.87 10.75 4.10
CA HIS A 148 -6.54 10.17 5.25
C HIS A 148 -5.61 9.40 6.17
N ILE A 149 -5.99 9.31 7.44
CA ILE A 149 -5.66 8.14 8.28
C ILE A 149 -6.70 7.07 7.97
N VAL A 150 -6.24 5.87 7.63
CA VAL A 150 -7.11 4.73 7.30
C VAL A 150 -6.90 3.63 8.32
N LEU A 151 -7.96 3.27 9.03
CA LEU A 151 -7.95 2.19 10.01
C LEU A 151 -8.54 0.93 9.38
N TYR A 152 -7.75 -0.15 9.33
CA TYR A 152 -8.17 -1.46 8.83
C TYR A 152 -8.30 -2.48 9.97
N PRO A 153 -9.34 -3.33 9.95
CA PRO A 153 -9.41 -4.45 10.88
C PRO A 153 -8.33 -5.49 10.55
N ALA A 154 -7.73 -6.06 11.59
CA ALA A 154 -6.73 -7.12 11.47
C ALA A 154 -7.21 -8.33 10.65
N SER A 155 -8.49 -8.68 10.76
CA SER A 155 -9.10 -9.76 9.95
C SER A 155 -9.23 -9.45 8.47
N PHE A 156 -9.16 -8.17 8.07
CA PHE A 156 -9.11 -7.81 6.66
C PHE A 156 -7.68 -7.91 6.14
N ALA A 157 -6.71 -7.38 6.88
CA ALA A 157 -5.32 -7.39 6.49
C ALA A 157 -4.66 -8.77 6.64
N GLU A 158 -5.33 -9.77 7.22
CA GLU A 158 -4.72 -11.09 7.47
C GLU A 158 -3.37 -10.97 8.19
N ILE A 159 -3.27 -10.07 9.17
CA ILE A 159 -2.08 -9.91 10.03
C ILE A 159 -2.51 -10.06 11.47
N SER A 160 -1.87 -11.00 12.17
CA SER A 160 -2.01 -11.09 13.61
C SER A 160 -1.20 -9.96 14.25
N VAL A 161 -1.90 -8.96 14.78
CA VAL A 161 -1.30 -7.81 15.51
C VAL A 161 -0.53 -8.22 16.78
N HIS A 162 -0.70 -9.46 17.23
CA HIS A 162 0.03 -10.05 18.36
C HIS A 162 1.13 -11.03 17.92
N SER A 163 1.38 -11.17 16.61
CA SER A 163 2.46 -12.01 16.11
C SER A 163 3.80 -11.44 16.55
N LEU A 164 4.75 -12.34 16.85
CA LEU A 164 6.15 -12.01 17.07
C LEU A 164 6.81 -11.39 15.83
N LEU A 165 6.15 -11.51 14.67
CA LEU A 165 6.52 -10.88 13.42
C LEU A 165 6.14 -9.39 13.36
N VAL A 166 5.65 -8.79 14.44
CA VAL A 166 5.42 -7.33 14.52
C VAL A 166 6.46 -6.72 15.44
N THR A 167 7.26 -5.79 14.90
CA THR A 167 8.40 -5.19 15.59
C THR A 167 8.30 -3.67 15.65
N SER A 168 8.99 -3.07 16.62
CA SER A 168 9.10 -1.63 16.75
C SER A 168 10.10 -1.06 15.74
N ALA A 169 9.72 -0.01 15.01
CA ALA A 169 10.60 0.70 14.09
C ALA A 169 10.45 2.23 14.22
N PRO A 170 11.49 3.01 13.88
CA PRO A 170 11.41 4.47 13.85
C PRO A 170 10.38 4.98 12.85
N SER A 171 9.88 6.19 13.13
CA SER A 171 8.97 6.92 12.25
C SER A 171 9.59 7.19 10.88
N ILE A 172 8.81 6.91 9.82
CA ILE A 172 9.15 7.30 8.43
C ILE A 172 8.43 8.57 7.99
N LEU A 173 7.66 9.21 8.88
CA LEU A 173 6.90 10.42 8.57
C LEU A 173 7.79 11.66 8.48
N GLY A 174 9.10 11.54 8.76
CA GLY A 174 10.07 12.63 8.62
C GLY A 174 9.82 13.81 9.59
N VAL A 175 8.94 13.64 10.57
CA VAL A 175 8.63 14.67 11.56
C VAL A 175 9.65 14.58 12.69
N ASP A 176 10.32 15.70 13.00
CA ASP A 176 11.24 15.84 14.16
C ASP A 176 10.50 15.75 15.52
N SER A 177 9.24 15.32 15.53
CA SER A 177 8.36 15.30 16.68
C SER A 177 8.52 13.99 17.47
N PRO A 178 8.86 14.05 18.76
CA PRO A 178 9.09 12.86 19.59
C PRO A 178 7.80 12.22 20.13
N ARG A 179 6.61 12.57 19.63
CA ARG A 179 5.34 12.10 20.24
C ARG A 179 5.15 10.60 20.08
N THR A 180 5.50 10.07 18.91
CA THR A 180 5.49 8.63 18.63
C THR A 180 6.85 8.18 18.11
N PRO A 181 7.83 7.89 19.00
CA PRO A 181 9.18 7.56 18.56
C PRO A 181 9.25 6.24 17.80
N ASN A 182 8.25 5.38 18.01
CA ASN A 182 8.22 4.02 17.48
C ASN A 182 6.83 3.65 16.98
N TYR A 183 6.80 3.04 15.80
CA TYR A 183 5.63 2.39 15.23
C TYR A 183 5.80 0.88 15.21
N LEU A 184 4.67 0.18 15.23
CA LEU A 184 4.67 -1.25 15.00
C LEU A 184 4.64 -1.53 13.51
N VAL A 185 5.53 -2.41 13.07
CA VAL A 185 5.74 -2.76 11.66
C VAL A 185 5.84 -4.27 11.54
N PRO A 186 5.09 -4.91 10.64
CA PRO A 186 5.23 -6.33 10.37
C PRO A 186 6.57 -6.64 9.67
N GLN A 187 7.14 -7.80 9.94
CA GLN A 187 8.30 -8.35 9.26
C GLN A 187 7.93 -8.70 7.81
N PRO A 188 8.90 -8.67 6.86
CA PRO A 188 8.64 -8.98 5.45
C PRO A 188 7.81 -10.24 5.23
N SER A 189 8.13 -11.36 5.90
CA SER A 189 7.39 -12.62 5.73
C SER A 189 5.90 -12.51 6.06
N ALA A 190 5.55 -11.80 7.14
CA ALA A 190 4.15 -11.57 7.51
C ALA A 190 3.38 -10.76 6.46
N ILE A 191 4.07 -9.85 5.77
CA ILE A 191 3.47 -8.98 4.74
C ILE A 191 3.17 -9.79 3.49
N TYR A 192 4.16 -10.54 2.99
CA TYR A 192 3.98 -11.41 1.83
C TYR A 192 2.93 -12.48 2.10
N ALA A 193 2.95 -13.13 3.27
CA ALA A 193 1.94 -14.10 3.68
C ALA A 193 0.54 -13.47 3.75
N SER A 194 0.42 -12.30 4.37
CA SER A 194 -0.82 -11.52 4.42
C SER A 194 -1.41 -11.27 3.02
N LEU A 195 -0.61 -10.74 2.09
CA LEU A 195 -1.08 -10.45 0.73
C LEU A 195 -1.55 -11.72 0.03
N VAL A 196 -0.80 -12.82 0.14
CA VAL A 196 -1.17 -14.11 -0.47
C VAL A 196 -2.47 -14.66 0.15
N ARG A 197 -2.63 -14.61 1.47
CA ARG A 197 -3.87 -15.02 2.16
C ARG A 197 -5.06 -14.14 1.79
N MET A 198 -4.87 -12.83 1.71
CA MET A 198 -5.90 -11.91 1.24
C MET A 198 -6.29 -12.25 -0.19
N MET A 199 -5.32 -12.41 -1.09
CA MET A 199 -5.54 -12.79 -2.48
C MET A 199 -6.41 -14.05 -2.56
N GLN A 200 -6.13 -15.08 -1.74
CA GLN A 200 -6.93 -16.31 -1.72
C GLN A 200 -8.43 -16.08 -1.50
N ARG A 201 -8.83 -15.05 -0.75
CA ARG A 201 -10.24 -14.75 -0.43
C ARG A 201 -11.01 -14.07 -1.55
N TYR A 202 -10.31 -13.62 -2.60
CA TYR A 202 -10.91 -12.81 -3.65
C TYR A 202 -10.87 -13.52 -5.01
N PRO A 203 -11.95 -13.43 -5.82
CA PRO A 203 -11.93 -13.87 -7.21
C PRO A 203 -10.86 -13.11 -8.02
N ARG A 204 -10.27 -13.77 -9.02
CA ARG A 204 -9.16 -13.20 -9.83
C ARG A 204 -9.45 -11.82 -10.41
N GLN A 205 -10.68 -11.58 -10.87
CA GLN A 205 -11.04 -10.39 -11.63
C GLN A 205 -11.75 -9.30 -10.79
N CYS A 206 -11.73 -9.39 -9.46
CA CYS A 206 -12.29 -8.31 -8.63
C CYS A 206 -11.23 -7.22 -8.34
N SER A 207 -11.71 -5.99 -8.13
CA SER A 207 -10.85 -4.82 -7.90
C SER A 207 -9.88 -5.00 -6.74
N THR A 208 -10.33 -5.59 -5.62
CA THR A 208 -9.47 -5.89 -4.47
C THR A 208 -8.29 -6.79 -4.87
N ARG A 209 -8.55 -7.86 -5.64
CA ARG A 209 -7.49 -8.79 -6.06
C ARG A 209 -6.55 -8.17 -7.09
N CYS A 210 -7.05 -7.37 -8.02
CA CYS A 210 -6.19 -6.64 -8.95
C CYS A 210 -5.22 -5.70 -8.20
N ARG A 211 -5.70 -5.02 -7.15
CA ARG A 211 -4.83 -4.19 -6.30
C ARG A 211 -3.80 -5.01 -5.54
N LEU A 212 -4.23 -6.11 -4.90
CA LEU A 212 -3.31 -7.02 -4.21
C LEU A 212 -2.23 -7.60 -5.13
N ASN A 213 -2.59 -7.93 -6.39
CA ASN A 213 -1.61 -8.37 -7.38
C ASN A 213 -0.59 -7.26 -7.67
N SER A 214 -1.05 -6.02 -7.91
CA SER A 214 -0.17 -4.88 -8.16
C SER A 214 0.79 -4.65 -6.99
N ASP A 215 0.27 -4.66 -5.76
CA ASP A 215 1.05 -4.49 -4.54
C ASP A 215 2.12 -5.60 -4.39
N LEU A 216 1.73 -6.88 -4.59
CA LEU A 216 2.65 -8.00 -4.51
C LEU A 216 3.72 -7.96 -5.63
N SER A 217 3.32 -7.58 -6.85
CA SER A 217 4.25 -7.42 -7.97
C SER A 217 5.28 -6.32 -7.71
N GLN A 218 4.85 -5.19 -7.14
CA GLN A 218 5.77 -4.11 -6.75
C GLN A 218 6.73 -4.56 -5.66
N LEU A 219 6.24 -5.27 -4.63
CA LEU A 219 7.10 -5.81 -3.59
C LEU A 219 8.12 -6.81 -4.15
N VAL A 220 7.71 -7.72 -5.04
CA VAL A 220 8.64 -8.67 -5.69
C VAL A 220 9.72 -7.93 -6.48
N GLY A 221 9.35 -6.95 -7.31
CA GLY A 221 10.32 -6.18 -8.09
C GLY A 221 11.25 -5.36 -7.19
N TYR A 222 10.67 -4.50 -6.36
CA TYR A 222 11.44 -3.51 -5.61
C TYR A 222 12.08 -4.10 -4.35
N ASP A 223 11.34 -4.76 -3.45
CA ASP A 223 11.92 -5.29 -2.19
C ASP A 223 12.85 -6.47 -2.46
N LEU A 224 12.34 -7.55 -3.08
CA LEU A 224 13.09 -8.80 -3.28
C LEU A 224 14.15 -8.73 -4.38
N LEU A 225 13.79 -8.25 -5.58
CA LEU A 225 14.72 -8.18 -6.71
C LEU A 225 15.57 -6.91 -6.73
N CYS A 226 15.36 -6.00 -5.77
CA CYS A 226 16.10 -4.76 -5.61
C CYS A 226 16.14 -3.92 -6.90
N LEU A 227 15.04 -3.87 -7.65
CA LEU A 227 14.97 -3.05 -8.85
C LEU A 227 15.02 -1.56 -8.48
N GLU A 228 15.82 -0.78 -9.21
CA GLU A 228 16.00 0.66 -8.98
C GLU A 228 15.14 1.50 -9.92
N ASP A 229 14.90 0.99 -11.13
CA ASP A 229 14.14 1.63 -12.20
C ASP A 229 12.91 0.80 -12.58
N ASP A 230 11.99 1.46 -13.28
CA ASP A 230 10.80 0.84 -13.83
C ASP A 230 11.07 -0.07 -15.02
N PHE A 231 10.16 -1.04 -15.18
CA PHE A 231 10.01 -2.00 -16.28
C PHE A 231 11.30 -2.59 -16.85
N ILE A 232 11.52 -3.87 -16.53
CA ILE A 232 12.51 -4.70 -17.21
C ILE A 232 11.78 -5.50 -18.28
N ASP A 233 12.21 -5.37 -19.54
CA ASP A 233 11.74 -6.27 -20.59
C ASP A 233 12.41 -7.64 -20.40
N PRO A 234 11.66 -8.71 -20.09
CA PRO A 234 12.26 -10.04 -19.95
C PRO A 234 12.85 -10.58 -21.26
N HIS A 235 12.55 -9.97 -22.41
CA HIS A 235 13.12 -10.32 -23.71
C HIS A 235 14.37 -9.52 -24.07
N ASP A 236 14.72 -8.50 -23.29
CA ASP A 236 15.98 -7.78 -23.44
C ASP A 236 17.09 -8.50 -22.67
N GLU A 237 17.68 -9.52 -23.30
CA GLU A 237 18.76 -10.32 -22.70
C GLU A 237 19.96 -9.45 -22.28
N GLU A 238 20.25 -8.35 -22.99
CA GLU A 238 21.35 -7.45 -22.67
C GLU A 238 21.05 -6.69 -21.37
N GLN A 239 19.85 -6.09 -21.25
CA GLN A 239 19.41 -5.43 -20.03
C GLN A 239 19.35 -6.43 -18.86
N TRP A 240 18.83 -7.64 -19.09
CA TRP A 240 18.74 -8.70 -18.08
C TRP A 240 20.10 -9.07 -17.50
N GLN A 241 21.09 -9.31 -18.37
CA GLN A 241 22.46 -9.62 -17.97
C GLN A 241 23.14 -8.43 -17.28
N LYS A 242 22.96 -7.21 -17.81
CA LYS A 242 23.52 -5.97 -17.24
C LYS A 242 23.03 -5.73 -15.81
N LEU A 243 21.76 -6.01 -15.54
CA LEU A 243 21.19 -5.90 -14.20
C LEU A 243 21.56 -7.07 -13.28
N GLY A 244 22.11 -8.15 -13.84
CA GLY A 244 22.46 -9.36 -13.08
C GLY A 244 21.23 -10.05 -12.50
N MET A 245 20.15 -10.13 -13.29
CA MET A 245 18.85 -10.61 -12.80
C MET A 245 18.89 -12.04 -12.26
N ASP A 246 19.61 -12.96 -12.90
CA ASP A 246 19.73 -14.35 -12.40
C ASP A 246 20.31 -14.39 -10.98
N ARG A 247 21.34 -13.59 -10.70
CA ARG A 247 21.92 -13.48 -9.35
C ARG A 247 20.91 -12.90 -8.36
N ARG A 248 20.15 -11.88 -8.74
CA ARG A 248 19.12 -11.25 -7.89
C ARG A 248 18.00 -12.23 -7.58
N ILE A 249 17.56 -13.01 -8.57
CA ILE A 249 16.55 -14.08 -8.40
C ILE A 249 17.05 -15.10 -7.39
N GLU A 250 18.27 -15.63 -7.52
CA GLU A 250 18.80 -16.61 -6.56
C GLU A 250 18.97 -16.01 -5.16
N GLN A 251 19.38 -14.75 -5.05
CA GLN A 251 19.47 -14.06 -3.76
C GLN A 251 18.10 -13.89 -3.10
N ALA A 252 17.10 -13.45 -3.88
CA ALA A 252 15.73 -13.30 -3.41
C ALA A 252 15.15 -14.66 -2.95
N VAL A 253 15.46 -15.74 -3.65
CA VAL A 253 15.07 -17.10 -3.24
C VAL A 253 15.81 -17.55 -1.97
N CYS A 254 17.11 -17.27 -1.82
CA CYS A 254 17.85 -17.52 -0.56
C CYS A 254 17.16 -16.80 0.60
N GLU A 255 16.80 -15.52 0.40
CA GLU A 255 16.13 -14.68 1.40
C GLU A 255 14.74 -15.22 1.77
N LEU A 256 13.88 -15.51 0.79
CA LEU A 256 12.53 -16.07 1.02
C LEU A 256 12.57 -17.36 1.83
N ARG A 257 13.51 -18.27 1.50
CA ARG A 257 13.66 -19.55 2.21
C ARG A 257 14.25 -19.38 3.62
N GLY A 258 14.99 -18.30 3.86
CA GLY A 258 15.55 -17.96 5.16
C GLY A 258 14.57 -17.29 6.11
N TRP A 259 13.40 -16.86 5.63
CA TRP A 259 12.38 -16.24 6.47
C TRP A 259 11.69 -17.22 7.42
N ILE A 260 11.16 -16.66 8.49
CA ILE A 260 10.29 -17.37 9.44
C ILE A 260 8.85 -17.25 8.95
N TRP A 261 8.20 -18.41 8.79
CA TRP A 261 6.83 -18.56 8.33
C TRP A 261 5.95 -19.15 9.44
N GLU A 262 4.66 -18.82 9.44
CA GLU A 262 3.72 -19.45 10.36
C GLU A 262 3.44 -20.91 9.92
N PRO A 263 3.09 -21.82 10.84
CA PRO A 263 2.79 -23.20 10.49
C PRO A 263 1.67 -23.33 9.43
N GLY A 264 1.92 -24.09 8.37
CA GLY A 264 0.98 -24.26 7.26
C GLY A 264 1.12 -23.22 6.14
N GLU A 265 2.07 -22.29 6.25
CA GLU A 265 2.38 -21.29 5.22
C GLU A 265 3.59 -21.67 4.36
N GLU A 266 4.13 -22.89 4.48
CA GLU A 266 5.31 -23.34 3.74
C GLU A 266 5.07 -23.29 2.22
N TRP A 267 3.85 -23.58 1.78
CA TRP A 267 3.47 -23.50 0.38
C TRP A 267 3.51 -22.06 -0.19
N ILE A 268 3.39 -21.03 0.68
CA ILE A 268 3.51 -19.62 0.26
C ILE A 268 4.93 -19.36 -0.22
N VAL A 269 5.93 -19.98 0.41
CA VAL A 269 7.34 -19.88 0.00
C VAL A 269 7.51 -20.42 -1.41
N ASP A 270 7.00 -21.62 -1.68
CA ASP A 270 7.09 -22.26 -2.99
C ASP A 270 6.39 -21.41 -4.07
N ALA A 271 5.22 -20.85 -3.74
CA ALA A 271 4.45 -20.02 -4.66
C ALA A 271 5.16 -18.69 -4.98
N LEU A 272 5.75 -18.04 -3.97
CA LEU A 272 6.53 -16.81 -4.15
C LEU A 272 7.84 -17.08 -4.87
N GLU A 273 8.53 -18.17 -4.55
CA GLU A 273 9.73 -18.59 -5.29
C GLU A 273 9.40 -18.81 -6.77
N ALA A 274 8.32 -19.53 -7.07
CA ALA A 274 7.90 -19.74 -8.45
C ALA A 274 7.57 -18.43 -9.17
N ALA A 275 7.00 -17.44 -8.46
CA ALA A 275 6.74 -16.11 -9.01
C ALA A 275 8.04 -15.32 -9.24
N VAL A 276 8.97 -15.33 -8.28
CA VAL A 276 10.29 -14.66 -8.39
C VAL A 276 11.13 -15.23 -9.53
N ARG A 277 11.10 -16.56 -9.71
CA ARG A 277 11.77 -17.25 -10.82
C ARG A 277 11.07 -17.06 -12.17
N GLY A 278 9.88 -16.47 -12.19
CA GLY A 278 9.05 -16.34 -13.39
C GLY A 278 8.46 -17.67 -13.90
N SER A 279 8.55 -18.76 -13.13
CA SER A 279 7.93 -20.04 -13.49
C SER A 279 6.41 -20.10 -13.20
N ALA A 280 5.89 -19.13 -12.46
CA ALA A 280 4.47 -18.92 -12.22
C ALA A 280 4.11 -17.43 -12.26
N GLU A 281 2.89 -17.10 -12.66
CA GLU A 281 2.40 -15.71 -12.60
C GLU A 281 1.65 -15.47 -11.28
N ILE A 282 1.84 -14.28 -10.70
CA ILE A 282 1.16 -13.84 -9.47
C ILE A 282 -0.38 -13.88 -9.64
N ASP A 283 -0.89 -13.63 -10.84
CA ASP A 283 -2.31 -13.71 -11.18
C ASP A 283 -2.92 -15.11 -10.95
N PHE A 284 -2.10 -16.16 -11.07
CA PHE A 284 -2.52 -17.55 -10.91
C PHE A 284 -2.37 -18.11 -9.50
N LEU A 285 -1.89 -17.32 -8.53
CA LEU A 285 -1.91 -17.72 -7.12
C LEU A 285 -3.31 -18.20 -6.70
N PRO A 286 -3.43 -19.13 -5.74
CA PRO A 286 -4.73 -19.67 -5.35
C PRO A 286 -5.76 -18.58 -5.03
N CYS A 287 -7.01 -18.82 -5.42
CA CYS A 287 -8.14 -17.91 -5.21
C CYS A 287 -9.40 -18.72 -4.93
N VAL A 288 -10.37 -18.13 -4.23
CA VAL A 288 -11.72 -18.67 -4.16
C VAL A 288 -12.24 -18.86 -5.58
N HIS A 289 -12.59 -20.10 -5.92
CA HIS A 289 -13.33 -20.34 -7.15
C HIS A 289 -14.65 -19.59 -7.04
N SER A 290 -14.99 -18.82 -8.07
CA SER A 290 -16.22 -18.04 -8.09
C SER A 290 -17.41 -19.00 -8.21
N THR A 291 -17.83 -19.62 -7.11
CA THR A 291 -19.00 -20.50 -7.05
C THR A 291 -20.25 -19.66 -6.83
N ALA A 292 -20.60 -18.76 -7.77
CA ALA A 292 -21.98 -18.28 -8.02
C ALA A 292 -22.03 -16.94 -8.78
N ILE A 293 -22.92 -16.93 -9.78
CA ILE A 293 -23.83 -15.86 -10.20
C ILE A 293 -23.18 -14.48 -10.33
N MET A 294 -22.66 -14.21 -11.53
CA MET A 294 -22.42 -12.84 -11.99
C MET A 294 -23.66 -12.00 -11.69
N SER A 295 -23.51 -10.95 -10.88
CA SER A 295 -24.51 -9.87 -10.91
C SER A 295 -24.62 -9.40 -12.36
N PRO A 296 -25.83 -9.37 -12.95
CA PRO A 296 -26.02 -9.18 -14.39
C PRO A 296 -25.57 -7.82 -14.95
N ASN A 297 -25.00 -6.95 -14.11
CA ASN A 297 -24.60 -5.58 -14.48
C ASN A 297 -23.09 -5.35 -14.51
N VAL A 298 -22.25 -6.36 -14.26
CA VAL A 298 -20.79 -6.22 -14.46
C VAL A 298 -20.46 -6.68 -15.88
N ARG A 299 -20.58 -5.77 -16.85
CA ARG A 299 -19.87 -5.95 -18.12
C ARG A 299 -18.42 -5.58 -17.86
N CYS A 300 -17.58 -6.58 -17.62
CA CYS A 300 -16.16 -6.42 -17.91
C CYS A 300 -16.07 -5.98 -19.38
N ILE A 301 -15.52 -4.80 -19.63
CA ILE A 301 -15.23 -4.37 -21.00
C ILE A 301 -14.12 -5.29 -21.49
N GLU A 302 -14.50 -6.37 -22.18
CA GLU A 302 -13.56 -7.22 -22.90
C GLU A 302 -12.96 -6.40 -24.04
N ILE A 303 -11.71 -5.98 -23.87
CA ILE A 303 -10.90 -5.43 -24.96
C ILE A 303 -10.33 -6.65 -25.72
N PRO A 304 -10.41 -6.68 -27.05
CA PRO A 304 -10.04 -7.87 -27.84
C PRO A 304 -8.57 -8.25 -27.61
N ASN A 305 -8.38 -9.50 -27.21
CA ASN A 305 -7.08 -10.14 -26.98
C ASN A 305 -6.32 -10.32 -28.29
N GLY A 306 -5.14 -9.69 -28.38
CA GLY A 306 -4.07 -10.08 -29.29
C GLY A 306 -2.76 -10.11 -28.51
N LEU A 307 -2.09 -11.27 -28.53
CA LEU A 307 -0.77 -11.58 -27.94
C LEU A 307 -0.76 -11.85 -26.43
N SER A 308 -1.02 -13.11 -26.09
CA SER A 308 -0.72 -13.73 -24.80
C SER A 308 0.66 -14.38 -24.83
N HIS A 309 1.69 -13.64 -24.44
CA HIS A 309 2.99 -14.19 -24.04
C HIS A 309 3.55 -13.36 -22.88
N PHE A 310 4.00 -14.09 -21.85
CA PHE A 310 4.84 -13.71 -20.71
C PHE A 310 4.85 -12.23 -20.31
N ARG A 311 4.12 -11.89 -19.24
CA ARG A 311 4.05 -10.55 -18.65
C ARG A 311 4.53 -10.58 -17.21
N VAL A 312 5.82 -10.73 -16.97
CA VAL A 312 6.39 -10.29 -15.69
C VAL A 312 6.30 -8.76 -15.69
N MET A 313 5.47 -8.21 -14.81
CA MET A 313 5.18 -6.76 -14.61
C MET A 313 4.13 -6.02 -15.48
N THR A 314 3.32 -6.67 -16.33
CA THR A 314 2.28 -5.92 -17.11
C THR A 314 0.83 -6.36 -16.91
N SER A 315 0.51 -6.93 -15.74
CA SER A 315 -0.87 -6.92 -15.20
C SER A 315 -1.20 -5.54 -14.61
N TYR A 316 -0.89 -4.46 -15.35
CA TYR A 316 -1.47 -3.15 -15.06
C TYR A 316 -2.95 -3.22 -15.43
N CYS A 317 -3.78 -3.57 -14.45
CA CYS A 317 -5.18 -3.21 -14.53
C CYS A 317 -5.20 -1.69 -14.70
N ARG A 318 -5.59 -1.17 -15.87
CA ARG A 318 -5.54 0.26 -16.22
C ARG A 318 -6.25 1.18 -15.22
N ALA A 319 -7.02 0.63 -14.29
CA ALA A 319 -7.67 1.34 -13.18
C ALA A 319 -6.73 1.64 -11.98
N CYS A 320 -5.54 1.04 -11.91
CA CYS A 320 -4.58 1.18 -10.81
C CYS A 320 -3.25 1.74 -11.35
N ALA A 321 -3.26 2.98 -11.84
CA ALA A 321 -2.03 3.68 -12.17
C ALA A 321 -1.44 4.27 -10.87
N TYR A 322 -0.29 3.76 -10.42
CA TYR A 322 0.53 4.44 -9.42
C TYR A 322 1.47 5.43 -10.13
N ILE A 323 1.71 6.58 -9.51
CA ILE A 323 2.79 7.49 -9.92
C ILE A 323 4.07 6.97 -9.26
N ILE A 324 5.07 6.66 -10.07
CA ILE A 324 6.33 6.08 -9.62
C ILE A 324 7.34 7.21 -9.38
N MET A 325 8.02 7.14 -8.24
CA MET A 325 9.05 8.11 -7.84
C MET A 325 10.43 7.44 -7.82
N THR A 326 11.48 8.23 -7.65
CA THR A 326 12.82 7.66 -7.39
C THR A 326 12.85 7.00 -5.99
N PRO A 327 13.44 5.79 -5.86
CA PRO A 327 13.50 5.09 -4.59
C PRO A 327 14.41 5.81 -3.57
N PRO A 328 14.11 5.74 -2.25
CA PRO A 328 14.98 6.29 -1.22
C PRO A 328 16.28 5.46 -1.07
N PRO A 329 17.39 6.08 -0.62
CA PRO A 329 18.66 5.36 -0.39
C PRO A 329 18.48 4.24 0.64
N ARG A 330 18.89 3.02 0.29
CA ARG A 330 18.77 1.84 1.18
C ARG A 330 19.88 1.79 2.22
N VAL A 331 19.51 1.41 3.45
CA VAL A 331 20.45 0.90 4.46
C VAL A 331 20.92 -0.48 3.99
N ALA A 332 22.24 -0.66 3.84
CA ALA A 332 22.82 -1.93 3.40
C ALA A 332 22.40 -3.08 4.33
N ARG A 333 21.66 -4.06 3.82
CA ARG A 333 21.38 -5.31 4.54
C ARG A 333 22.64 -6.19 4.47
N SER A 334 23.20 -6.57 5.62
CA SER A 334 24.30 -7.54 5.67
C SER A 334 23.75 -8.94 5.43
N HIS A 335 23.95 -9.50 4.24
CA HIS A 335 23.57 -10.88 3.96
C HIS A 335 24.75 -11.82 4.18
N ALA A 336 24.57 -12.80 5.06
CA ALA A 336 25.42 -13.97 5.18
C ALA A 336 24.61 -15.19 4.72
N CYS A 337 24.57 -15.48 3.41
CA CYS A 337 24.25 -16.83 2.92
C CYS A 337 25.60 -17.58 2.86
N SER A 338 25.73 -18.67 3.61
CA SER A 338 26.91 -19.57 3.61
C SER A 338 26.67 -20.77 2.71
#